data_AF-A0A1R0L372-F1
#
_entry.id   AF-A0A1R0L372-F1
#
_cell.length_a   1.000
_cell.length_b   1.000
_cell.length_c   1.000
_cell.angle_alpha   90.00
_cell.angle_beta   90.00
_cell.angle_gamma   90.00
#
_symmetry.space_group_name_H-M   'P 1'
#
loop_
_entity.id
_entity.type
_entity.pdbx_description
1 polymer ?
#
loop_
_entity_poly.entity_id
_entity_poly.type
_entity_poly.pdbx_seq_one_letter_code
_entity_poly.pdbx_strand_id
1 'polypeptide(L)'
;MSHPHPFDPGPGQGFHVYPEKLRAAADTIDQAADLVRGFALTDLADVRLGRNDLGLPGTLAELMRGVRGAGTVDAYNRAVDQVREISVANSAELGELSAALHRAAEHYERLDRQAYDEMKRLEGGTR
;
A
#
# COMPACT_ATOMS: atom_id res chain seq x y z
N MET A 1 2.23 -28.12 18.93
CA MET A 1 1.76 -28.50 17.58
C MET A 1 2.12 -27.34 16.66
N SER A 2 3.11 -27.50 15.79
CA SER A 2 3.53 -26.44 14.86
C SER A 2 2.50 -26.29 13.76
N HIS A 3 2.00 -25.07 13.55
CA HIS A 3 1.19 -24.75 12.39
C HIS A 3 2.07 -24.85 11.12
N PRO A 4 1.60 -25.50 10.05
CA PRO A 4 2.33 -25.53 8.79
C PRO A 4 2.52 -24.11 8.25
N HIS A 5 3.73 -23.79 7.80
CA HIS A 5 4.06 -22.50 7.21
C HIS A 5 3.23 -22.31 5.92
N PRO A 6 2.57 -21.16 5.72
CA PRO A 6 1.71 -20.92 4.57
C PRO A 6 2.46 -20.90 3.22
N PHE A 7 3.79 -21.00 3.25
CA PHE A 7 4.70 -20.92 2.10
C PHE A 7 5.61 -22.14 1.97
N ASP A 8 5.31 -23.27 2.62
CA ASP A 8 6.13 -24.49 2.48
C ASP A 8 5.44 -25.49 1.52
N PRO A 9 5.79 -25.48 0.22
CA PRO A 9 5.28 -26.47 -0.72
C PRO A 9 6.08 -27.76 -0.52
N GLY A 10 5.42 -28.82 -0.08
CA GLY A 10 6.06 -30.12 0.09
C GLY A 10 6.77 -30.61 -1.19
N PRO A 11 7.68 -31.59 -1.07
CA PRO A 11 8.52 -32.02 -2.17
C PRO A 11 7.67 -32.55 -3.34
N GLY A 12 7.77 -31.88 -4.49
CA GLY A 12 7.07 -32.24 -5.73
C GLY A 12 5.83 -31.40 -6.07
N GLN A 13 5.39 -30.50 -5.19
CA GLN A 13 4.37 -29.52 -5.53
C GLN A 13 5.05 -28.22 -5.96
N GLY A 14 4.95 -27.86 -7.24
CA GLY A 14 5.21 -26.48 -7.64
C GLY A 14 4.34 -25.53 -6.82
N PHE A 15 4.74 -24.28 -6.65
CA PHE A 15 3.90 -23.28 -5.99
C PHE A 15 2.54 -23.23 -6.71
N HIS A 16 1.49 -23.76 -6.09
CA HIS A 16 0.13 -23.55 -6.55
C HIS A 16 -0.22 -22.08 -6.28
N VAL A 17 -0.06 -21.26 -7.31
CA VAL A 17 -0.47 -19.87 -7.25
C VAL A 17 -1.96 -19.82 -7.53
N TYR A 18 -2.71 -19.46 -6.49
CA TYR A 18 -4.15 -19.36 -6.50
C TYR A 18 -4.56 -17.95 -6.94
N PRO A 19 -5.13 -17.74 -8.14
CA PRO A 19 -5.52 -16.42 -8.63
C PRO A 19 -6.45 -15.68 -7.67
N GLU A 20 -7.32 -16.40 -6.97
CA GLU A 20 -8.22 -15.84 -5.95
C GLU A 20 -7.46 -15.28 -4.75
N LYS A 21 -6.35 -15.90 -4.33
CA LYS A 21 -5.53 -15.38 -3.23
C LYS A 21 -4.76 -14.13 -3.67
N LEU A 22 -4.31 -14.10 -4.91
CA LEU A 22 -3.67 -12.90 -5.48
C LEU A 22 -4.65 -11.73 -5.55
N ARG A 23 -5.91 -11.97 -5.96
CA ARG A 23 -6.96 -10.94 -5.93
C ARG A 23 -7.27 -10.48 -4.52
N ALA A 24 -7.47 -11.38 -3.58
CA ALA A 24 -7.74 -11.00 -2.19
C ALA A 24 -6.59 -10.17 -1.58
N ALA A 25 -5.34 -10.47 -1.93
CA ALA A 25 -4.19 -9.67 -1.54
C ALA A 25 -4.21 -8.28 -2.21
N ALA A 26 -4.50 -8.21 -3.51
CA ALA A 26 -4.64 -6.95 -4.25
C ALA A 26 -5.75 -6.07 -3.64
N ASP A 27 -6.94 -6.62 -3.38
CA ASP A 27 -8.06 -5.91 -2.76
C ASP A 27 -7.71 -5.36 -1.37
N THR A 28 -6.90 -6.10 -0.60
CA THR A 28 -6.41 -5.65 0.72
C THR A 28 -5.41 -4.50 0.58
N ILE A 29 -4.54 -4.57 -0.42
CA ILE A 29 -3.55 -3.52 -0.71
C ILE A 29 -4.24 -2.26 -1.23
N ASP A 30 -5.28 -2.38 -2.05
CA ASP A 30 -6.10 -1.24 -2.51
C ASP A 30 -6.74 -0.52 -1.33
N GLN A 31 -7.34 -1.27 -0.40
CA GLN A 31 -7.89 -0.69 0.83
C GLN A 31 -6.81 0.06 1.64
N ALA A 32 -5.61 -0.51 1.76
CA ALA A 32 -4.50 0.15 2.44
C ALA A 32 -4.05 1.43 1.71
N ALA A 33 -3.95 1.38 0.38
CA ALA A 33 -3.60 2.53 -0.45
C ALA A 33 -4.61 3.67 -0.29
N ASP A 34 -5.91 3.34 -0.27
CA ASP A 34 -6.99 4.31 -0.05
C ASP A 34 -6.94 4.94 1.34
N LEU A 35 -6.67 4.15 2.38
CA LEU A 35 -6.51 4.68 3.74
C LEU A 35 -5.32 5.65 3.84
N VAL A 36 -4.17 5.26 3.29
CA VAL A 36 -2.96 6.11 3.30
C VAL A 36 -3.19 7.40 2.51
N ARG A 37 -3.87 7.31 1.36
CA ARG A 37 -4.23 8.48 0.56
C ARG A 37 -5.22 9.37 1.27
N GLY A 38 -6.24 8.80 1.93
CA GLY A 38 -7.23 9.51 2.74
C GLY A 38 -6.56 10.31 3.86
N PHE A 39 -5.67 9.65 4.61
CA PHE A 39 -4.84 10.30 5.64
C PHE A 39 -4.05 11.49 5.08
N ALA A 40 -3.39 11.30 3.94
CA ALA A 40 -2.55 12.34 3.34
C ALA A 40 -3.34 13.55 2.82
N LEU A 41 -4.49 13.32 2.21
CA LEU A 41 -5.25 14.35 1.51
C LEU A 41 -6.30 15.04 2.40
N THR A 42 -6.83 14.33 3.39
CA THR A 42 -7.92 14.79 4.24
C THR A 42 -7.40 15.05 5.65
N ASP A 43 -6.93 14.01 6.34
CA ASP A 43 -6.63 14.11 7.79
C ASP A 43 -5.47 15.08 8.06
N LEU A 44 -4.42 15.06 7.22
CA LEU A 44 -3.28 15.98 7.36
C LEU A 44 -3.59 17.41 6.91
N ALA A 45 -4.66 17.65 6.15
CA ALA A 45 -5.05 19.01 5.79
C ALA A 45 -5.56 19.78 7.02
N ASP A 46 -6.21 19.08 7.95
CA ASP A 46 -6.87 19.67 9.13
C ASP A 46 -5.91 19.96 10.30
N VAL A 47 -4.68 19.44 10.26
CA VAL A 47 -3.70 19.63 11.36
C VAL A 47 -2.78 20.82 11.17
N ARG A 48 -2.90 21.58 10.07
CA ARG A 48 -2.03 22.74 9.81
C ARG A 48 -2.21 23.80 10.89
N LEU A 49 -1.10 24.36 11.35
CA LEU A 49 -1.11 25.47 12.29
C LEU A 49 -1.18 26.81 11.54
N GLY A 50 -2.10 27.67 11.97
CA GLY A 50 -2.12 29.08 11.66
C GLY A 50 -1.03 29.85 12.41
N ARG A 51 -0.70 31.06 11.92
CA ARG A 51 0.35 31.92 12.50
C ARG A 51 0.12 32.24 13.99
N ASN A 52 -1.13 32.22 14.45
CA ASN A 52 -1.51 32.59 15.80
C ASN A 52 -1.80 31.40 16.71
N ASP A 53 -1.82 30.17 16.20
CA ASP A 53 -2.24 28.97 16.95
C ASP A 53 -1.29 28.64 18.11
N LEU A 54 -0.04 29.11 18.00
CA LEU A 54 0.97 28.95 19.03
C LEU A 54 1.09 30.16 19.97
N GLY A 55 0.32 31.24 19.80
CA GLY A 55 0.42 32.44 20.65
C GLY A 55 1.85 33.01 20.73
N LEU A 56 2.31 33.40 21.94
CA LEU A 56 3.69 33.86 22.19
C LEU A 56 4.76 32.86 21.71
N PRO A 57 4.61 31.53 21.93
CA PRO A 57 5.46 30.48 21.35
C PRO A 57 5.64 30.49 19.82
N GLY A 58 4.71 31.08 19.04
CA GLY A 58 4.86 31.24 17.58
C GLY A 58 5.68 32.46 17.16
N THR A 59 6.18 33.24 18.12
CA THR A 59 6.86 34.53 17.91
C THR A 59 8.31 34.48 18.42
N LEU A 60 8.99 35.63 18.53
CA LEU A 60 10.40 35.73 18.98
C LEU A 60 10.69 35.19 20.40
N ALA A 61 9.69 34.66 21.12
CA ALA A 61 9.86 34.03 22.41
C ALA A 61 10.83 32.84 22.34
N GLU A 62 11.70 32.70 23.34
CA GLU A 62 12.60 31.57 23.44
C GLU A 62 11.82 30.36 24.01
N LEU A 63 11.70 29.28 23.24
CA LEU A 63 10.95 28.08 23.61
C LEU A 63 11.79 27.13 24.48
N MET A 64 13.08 27.06 24.16
CA MET A 64 14.13 26.29 24.85
C MET A 64 15.44 27.02 24.63
N ARG A 65 16.48 26.77 25.44
CA ARG A 65 17.78 27.44 25.32
C ARG A 65 18.32 27.32 23.87
N GLY A 66 18.39 28.45 23.15
CA GLY A 66 18.83 28.51 21.76
C GLY A 66 17.76 28.27 20.68
N VAL A 67 16.50 28.01 21.06
CA VAL A 67 15.37 27.80 20.15
C VAL A 67 14.43 29.00 20.23
N ARG A 68 14.40 29.82 19.17
CA ARG A 68 13.41 30.90 19.01
C ARG A 68 12.12 30.32 18.43
N GLY A 69 10.97 30.75 18.94
CA GLY A 69 9.65 30.36 18.45
C GLY A 69 9.28 30.93 17.08
N ALA A 70 10.06 31.91 16.61
CA ALA A 70 9.92 32.46 15.28
C ALA A 70 10.22 31.38 14.23
N GLY A 71 9.22 31.06 13.41
CA GLY A 71 9.31 30.04 12.36
C GLY A 71 8.93 28.62 12.81
N THR A 72 8.51 28.42 14.07
CA THR A 72 8.03 27.11 14.55
C THR A 72 6.79 26.65 13.79
N VAL A 73 5.83 27.55 13.50
CA VAL A 73 4.66 27.26 12.66
C VAL A 73 5.08 26.80 11.26
N ASP A 74 6.04 27.50 10.64
CA ASP A 74 6.53 27.17 9.30
C ASP A 74 7.31 25.84 9.29
N ALA A 75 8.08 25.55 10.33
CA ALA A 75 8.77 24.28 10.48
C ALA A 75 7.79 23.11 10.67
N TYR A 76 6.77 23.29 11.51
CA TYR A 76 5.71 22.30 11.70
C TYR A 76 4.94 22.05 10.40
N ASN A 77 4.47 23.11 9.74
CA ASN A 77 3.70 22.98 8.49
C ASN A 77 4.54 22.34 7.37
N ARG A 78 5.84 22.63 7.29
CA ARG A 78 6.76 21.93 6.37
C ARG A 78 6.90 20.44 6.68
N ALA A 79 6.96 20.07 7.96
CA ALA A 79 6.99 18.67 8.34
C ALA A 79 5.68 17.95 7.98
N VAL A 80 4.53 18.61 8.19
CA VAL A 80 3.22 18.10 7.74
C VAL A 80 3.20 17.93 6.21
N ASP A 81 3.67 18.91 5.46
CA ASP A 81 3.76 18.85 4.00
C ASP A 81 4.66 17.69 3.53
N GLN A 82 5.81 17.49 4.18
CA GLN A 82 6.70 16.37 3.87
C GLN A 82 6.05 15.00 4.14
N VAL A 83 5.37 14.83 5.27
CA VAL A 83 4.65 13.58 5.59
C VAL A 83 3.52 13.35 4.57
N ARG A 84 2.82 14.40 4.17
CA ARG A 84 1.78 14.33 3.14
C ARG A 84 2.33 13.88 1.79
N GLU A 85 3.43 14.47 1.32
CA GLU A 85 4.07 14.08 0.05
C GLU A 85 4.50 12.61 0.06
N ILE A 86 5.16 12.17 1.13
CA ILE A 86 5.59 10.77 1.29
C ILE A 86 4.38 9.84 1.31
N SER A 87 3.32 10.21 2.04
CA SER A 87 2.12 9.36 2.14
C SER A 87 1.40 9.24 0.80
N VAL A 88 1.30 10.32 0.02
CA VAL A 88 0.76 10.25 -1.35
C VAL A 88 1.60 9.33 -2.23
N ALA A 89 2.93 9.47 -2.22
CA ALA A 89 3.82 8.61 -2.99
C ALA A 89 3.66 7.13 -2.62
N ASN A 90 3.68 6.81 -1.32
CA ASN A 90 3.49 5.44 -0.83
C ASN A 90 2.13 4.86 -1.24
N SER A 91 1.05 5.66 -1.22
CA SER A 91 -0.26 5.20 -1.69
C SER A 91 -0.26 4.85 -3.19
N ALA A 92 0.51 5.57 -4.01
CA ALA A 92 0.66 5.27 -5.42
C ALA A 92 1.45 3.97 -5.64
N GLU A 93 2.55 3.77 -4.90
CA GLU A 93 3.34 2.53 -4.95
C GLU A 93 2.52 1.30 -4.55
N LEU A 94 1.68 1.42 -3.52
CA LEU A 94 0.74 0.35 -3.14
C LEU A 94 -0.25 0.05 -4.27
N GLY A 95 -0.78 1.07 -4.95
CA GLY A 95 -1.63 0.90 -6.11
C GLY A 95 -0.93 0.17 -7.27
N GLU A 96 0.34 0.46 -7.52
CA GLU A 96 1.14 -0.26 -8.52
C GLU A 96 1.35 -1.73 -8.17
N LEU A 97 1.58 -2.02 -6.88
CA LEU A 97 1.70 -3.39 -6.37
C LEU A 97 0.39 -4.16 -6.54
N SER A 98 -0.75 -3.56 -6.16
CA SER A 98 -2.07 -4.16 -6.36
C SER A 98 -2.32 -4.48 -7.84
N ALA A 99 -2.04 -3.52 -8.73
CA ALA A 99 -2.18 -3.72 -10.16
C ALA A 99 -1.28 -4.87 -10.68
N ALA A 100 -0.08 -5.04 -10.12
CA ALA A 100 0.80 -6.15 -10.46
C ALA A 100 0.23 -7.51 -10.02
N LEU A 101 -0.40 -7.57 -8.85
CA LEU A 101 -1.05 -8.79 -8.34
C LEU A 101 -2.27 -9.17 -9.18
N HIS A 102 -3.09 -8.21 -9.61
CA HIS A 102 -4.20 -8.48 -10.53
C HIS A 102 -3.71 -9.04 -11.87
N ARG A 103 -2.66 -8.43 -12.46
CA ARG A 103 -2.04 -8.95 -13.70
C ARG A 103 -1.50 -10.37 -13.53
N ALA A 104 -0.90 -10.67 -12.38
CA ALA A 104 -0.42 -12.02 -12.07
C ALA A 104 -1.60 -13.00 -11.99
N ALA A 105 -2.68 -12.64 -11.29
CA ALA A 105 -3.89 -13.47 -11.21
C ALA A 105 -4.46 -13.81 -12.59
N GLU A 106 -4.63 -12.79 -13.45
CA GLU A 106 -5.10 -12.97 -14.83
C GLU A 106 -4.19 -13.87 -15.66
N HIS A 107 -2.87 -13.76 -15.46
CA HIS A 107 -1.91 -14.60 -16.14
C HIS A 107 -2.09 -16.08 -15.77
N TYR A 108 -2.20 -16.40 -14.48
CA TYR A 108 -2.40 -17.77 -14.02
C TYR A 108 -3.75 -18.35 -14.47
N GLU A 109 -4.83 -17.58 -14.48
CA GLU A 109 -6.12 -18.05 -15.01
C GLU A 109 -6.09 -18.35 -16.51
N ARG A 110 -5.28 -17.62 -17.27
CA ARG A 110 -5.09 -17.91 -18.69
C ARG A 110 -4.32 -19.22 -18.88
N LEU A 111 -3.29 -19.46 -18.08
CA LEU A 111 -2.52 -20.72 -18.11
C LEU A 111 -3.42 -21.91 -17.75
N ASP A 112 -4.22 -21.81 -16.69
CA ASP A 112 -5.13 -22.88 -16.27
C ASP A 112 -6.16 -23.21 -17.35
N ARG A 113 -6.73 -22.20 -18.01
CA ARG A 113 -7.66 -22.42 -19.14
C ARG A 113 -6.98 -23.10 -20.33
N GLN A 114 -5.75 -22.70 -20.66
CA GLN A 114 -4.99 -23.31 -21.75
C GLN A 114 -4.68 -24.78 -21.45
N ALA A 115 -4.24 -25.08 -20.22
CA ALA A 115 -3.98 -26.46 -19.78
C ALA A 115 -5.25 -27.31 -19.81
N TYR A 116 -6.38 -26.76 -19.35
CA TYR A 116 -7.68 -27.45 -19.42
C TYR A 116 -8.11 -27.75 -20.86
N ASP A 117 -7.98 -26.79 -21.77
CA ASP A 117 -8.34 -26.96 -23.18
C ASP A 117 -7.44 -27.97 -23.91
N GLU A 118 -6.16 -28.04 -23.53
CA GLU A 118 -5.21 -29.04 -24.03
C GLU A 118 -5.58 -30.45 -23.55
N MET A 119 -5.82 -30.62 -22.25
CA MET A 119 -6.26 -31.90 -21.69
C MET A 119 -7.57 -32.38 -22.33
N LYS A 120 -8.56 -31.49 -22.47
CA LYS A 120 -9.84 -31.82 -23.12
C LYS A 120 -9.66 -32.24 -24.58
N ARG A 121 -8.70 -31.64 -25.31
CA ARG A 121 -8.37 -32.05 -26.69
C ARG A 121 -7.73 -33.43 -26.73
N LEU A 122 -6.84 -33.75 -25.80
CA LEU A 122 -6.20 -35.07 -25.70
C LEU A 122 -7.22 -36.17 -25.34
N GLU A 123 -8.14 -35.89 -24.40
CA GLU A 123 -9.20 -36.82 -24.02
C GLU A 123 -10.28 -36.98 -25.10
N GLY A 124 -10.60 -35.89 -25.83
CA GLY A 124 -11.57 -35.91 -26.93
C GLY A 124 -11.05 -36.51 -28.24
N GLY A 125 -9.73 -36.72 -28.37
CA GLY A 125 -9.07 -37.27 -29.55
C GLY A 125 -8.98 -38.80 -29.58
N THR A 126 -9.50 -39.52 -28.58
CA THR A 126 -9.52 -40.98 -28.55
C THR A 126 -10.86 -41.53 -29.04
N ARG A 127 -11.12 -41.50 -30.35
CA ARG A 127 -12.13 -42.34 -31.02
C ARG A 127 -11.68 -42.74 -32.41
#